data_AF-A0A925PVV3-F1
#
_entry.id   AF-A0A925PVV3-F1
#
_cell.length_a   1.000
_cell.length_b   1.000
_cell.length_c   1.000
_cell.angle_alpha   90.00
_cell.angle_beta   90.00
_cell.angle_gamma   90.00
#
_symmetry.space_group_name_H-M   'P 1'
#
loop_
_entity.id
_entity.type
_entity.pdbx_description
1 polymer ?
#
loop_
_entity_poly.entity_id
_entity_poly.type
_entity_poly.pdbx_seq_one_letter_code
_entity_poly.pdbx_strand_id
1 'polypeptide(L)'
;MKKPFPVPVRVHYSCAKCPAFCCTYSEIEVTSRDIERLARHFGLTYAVAEERFTKSDAKNTMRMMRHRKDTVFDSACMMLDQEKRRCTVYDARPGICRKYPDSTRCGYYDFLRFERAQQGDEKMVALT
;
A
#
# COMPACT_ATOMS: atom_id res chain seq x y z
N MET A 1 12.76 -25.37 -25.57
CA MET A 1 12.89 -25.47 -24.09
C MET A 1 11.76 -24.67 -23.44
N LYS A 2 10.78 -25.36 -22.83
CA LYS A 2 9.74 -24.68 -22.03
C LYS A 2 10.41 -24.13 -20.77
N LYS A 3 10.41 -22.81 -20.58
CA LYS A 3 10.90 -22.19 -19.35
C LYS A 3 10.14 -22.82 -18.17
N PRO A 4 10.82 -23.45 -17.19
CA PRO A 4 10.16 -24.09 -16.06
C PRO A 4 9.77 -22.99 -15.08
N PHE A 5 8.71 -22.25 -15.36
CA PHE A 5 8.20 -21.24 -14.43
C PHE A 5 6.67 -21.25 -14.34
N PRO A 6 6.11 -20.93 -13.16
CA PRO A 6 6.81 -20.34 -12.02
C PRO A 6 6.97 -21.28 -10.81
N VAL A 7 8.20 -21.37 -10.28
CA VAL A 7 8.42 -21.84 -8.90
C VAL A 7 7.87 -20.75 -7.98
N PRO A 8 6.89 -21.05 -7.11
CA PRO A 8 6.33 -20.05 -6.21
C PRO A 8 7.41 -19.61 -5.21
N VAL A 9 7.76 -18.32 -5.27
CA VAL A 9 8.67 -17.71 -4.30
C VAL A 9 7.96 -17.68 -2.95
N ARG A 10 8.54 -18.34 -1.94
CA ARG A 10 7.99 -18.30 -0.57
C ARG A 10 8.12 -16.90 -0.01
N VAL A 11 6.99 -16.30 0.34
CA VAL A 11 6.91 -15.02 1.04
C VAL A 11 6.84 -15.25 2.56
N HIS A 12 7.53 -14.40 3.32
CA HIS A 12 7.62 -14.48 4.78
C HIS A 12 6.81 -13.38 5.49
N TYR A 13 5.88 -12.75 4.78
CA TYR A 13 4.99 -11.73 5.31
C TYR A 13 3.53 -12.04 4.99
N SER A 14 2.60 -11.45 5.78
CA SER A 14 1.16 -11.58 5.54
C SER A 14 0.49 -10.22 5.59
N CYS A 15 -0.01 -9.75 4.44
CA CYS A 15 -0.81 -8.52 4.36
C CYS A 15 -2.10 -8.62 5.19
N ALA A 16 -2.64 -9.83 5.39
CA ALA A 16 -3.84 -10.05 6.19
C ALA A 16 -3.62 -9.86 7.69
N LYS A 17 -2.37 -9.97 8.16
CA LYS A 17 -1.97 -9.80 9.57
C LYS A 17 -1.26 -8.46 9.81
N CYS A 18 -1.11 -7.63 8.77
CA CYS A 18 -0.42 -6.35 8.82
C CYS A 18 -1.45 -5.21 8.99
N PRO A 19 -1.18 -4.18 9.80
CA PRO A 19 -2.02 -2.98 9.96
C PRO A 19 -1.99 -2.04 8.74
N ALA A 20 -1.69 -2.55 7.54
CA ALA A 20 -1.53 -1.82 6.28
C ALA A 20 -0.44 -0.74 6.29
N PHE A 21 0.74 -1.03 6.86
CA PHE A 21 1.88 -0.13 6.88
C PHE A 21 2.30 0.37 5.47
N CYS A 22 2.12 -0.43 4.43
CA CYS A 22 2.41 0.03 3.06
C CYS A 22 1.54 1.21 2.60
N CYS A 23 0.39 1.44 3.23
CA CYS A 23 -0.48 2.58 2.95
C CYS A 23 -0.10 3.85 3.73
N THR A 24 0.88 3.79 4.63
CA THR A 24 1.27 4.91 5.50
C THR A 24 2.52 5.65 5.01
N TYR A 25 3.20 5.13 3.98
CA TYR A 25 4.30 5.85 3.32
C TYR A 25 3.80 7.18 2.75
N SER A 26 4.43 8.30 3.14
CA SER A 26 4.05 9.65 2.72
C SER A 26 4.17 9.89 1.21
N GLU A 27 5.12 9.21 0.57
CA GLU A 27 5.49 9.40 -0.83
C GLU A 27 5.15 8.15 -1.66
N ILE A 28 3.85 7.92 -1.89
CA ILE A 28 3.38 6.88 -2.81
C ILE A 28 3.27 7.50 -4.21
N GLU A 29 4.36 7.47 -4.96
CA GLU A 29 4.40 7.98 -6.33
C GLU A 29 3.47 7.18 -7.25
N VAL A 30 2.76 7.90 -8.12
CA VAL A 30 1.84 7.35 -9.11
C VAL A 30 2.15 7.87 -10.50
N THR A 31 2.11 6.96 -11.47
CA THR A 31 2.26 7.29 -12.89
C THR A 31 0.90 7.61 -13.51
N SER A 32 0.89 8.25 -14.68
CA SER A 32 -0.35 8.45 -15.46
C SER A 32 -1.09 7.14 -15.74
N ARG A 33 -0.36 6.04 -15.99
CA ARG A 33 -0.95 4.70 -16.16
C ARG A 33 -1.63 4.18 -14.89
N ASP A 34 -1.11 4.54 -13.72
CA ASP A 34 -1.74 4.16 -12.44
C ASP A 34 -3.00 4.98 -12.19
N ILE A 35 -2.99 6.26 -12.54
CA ILE A 35 -4.19 7.12 -12.47
C ILE A 35 -5.28 6.59 -13.40
N GLU A 36 -4.95 6.24 -14.65
CA GLU A 36 -5.91 5.63 -15.59
C GLU A 36 -6.47 4.31 -15.06
N ARG A 37 -5.64 3.50 -14.40
CA ARG A 37 -6.08 2.25 -13.77
C ARG A 37 -7.06 2.50 -12.65
N LEU A 38 -6.80 3.47 -11.78
CA LEU A 38 -7.70 3.89 -10.72
C LEU A 38 -8.99 4.46 -11.31
N ALA A 39 -8.90 5.30 -12.35
CA ALA A 39 -10.05 5.85 -13.04
C ALA A 39 -10.99 4.76 -13.56
N ARG A 40 -10.45 3.76 -14.27
CA ARG A 40 -11.22 2.60 -14.75
C ARG A 40 -11.85 1.79 -13.62
N HIS A 41 -11.14 1.61 -12.51
CA HIS A 41 -11.67 0.87 -11.36
C HIS A 41 -12.90 1.56 -10.74
N PHE A 42 -12.94 2.88 -10.73
CA PHE A 42 -14.05 3.67 -10.18
C PHE A 42 -15.06 4.14 -11.24
N GLY A 43 -14.88 3.81 -12.52
CA GLY A 43 -15.74 4.30 -13.61
C GLY A 43 -15.63 5.82 -13.83
N LEU A 44 -14.49 6.42 -13.51
CA LEU A 44 -14.24 7.86 -13.62
C LEU A 44 -13.40 8.18 -14.86
N THR A 45 -13.40 9.44 -15.28
CA THR A 45 -12.44 9.95 -16.26
C THR A 45 -11.06 10.13 -15.61
N TYR A 46 -10.01 10.16 -16.44
CA TYR A 46 -8.64 10.40 -15.97
C TYR A 46 -8.54 11.68 -15.13
N ALA A 47 -9.07 12.81 -15.64
CA ALA A 47 -8.99 14.10 -14.96
C ALA A 47 -9.66 14.08 -13.58
N VAL A 48 -10.84 13.46 -13.48
CA VAL A 48 -11.56 13.33 -12.20
C VAL A 48 -10.81 12.44 -11.22
N ALA A 49 -10.24 11.33 -11.69
CA ALA A 49 -9.45 10.43 -10.85
C ALA A 49 -8.14 11.10 -10.39
N GLU A 50 -7.48 11.83 -11.27
CA GLU A 50 -6.26 12.56 -11.00
C GLU A 50 -6.47 13.60 -9.89
N GLU A 51 -7.47 14.46 -10.04
CA GLU A 51 -7.79 15.51 -9.07
C GLU A 51 -8.19 14.92 -7.72
N ARG A 52 -9.04 13.88 -7.75
CA ARG A 52 -9.63 13.27 -6.55
C ARG A 52 -8.65 12.42 -5.76
N PHE A 53 -7.77 11.67 -6.44
CA PHE A 53 -6.94 10.64 -5.79
C PHE A 53 -5.48 11.03 -5.60
N THR A 54 -5.00 12.03 -6.35
CA THR A 54 -3.58 12.38 -6.38
C THR A 54 -3.34 13.84 -5.99
N LYS A 55 -2.11 14.12 -5.54
CA LYS A 55 -1.59 15.47 -5.30
C LYS A 55 -0.27 15.61 -6.05
N SER A 56 0.00 16.81 -6.55
CA SER A 56 1.35 17.15 -7.02
C SER A 56 2.28 17.41 -5.83
N ASP A 57 3.56 17.11 -6.00
CA ASP A 57 4.62 17.66 -5.14
C ASP A 57 4.76 19.18 -5.35
N ALA A 58 5.44 19.88 -4.42
CA ALA A 58 5.67 21.32 -4.44
C ALA A 58 6.33 21.82 -5.74
N LYS A 59 7.12 20.96 -6.40
CA LYS A 59 7.79 21.27 -7.68
C LYS A 59 6.98 20.85 -8.92
N ASN A 60 5.77 20.29 -8.75
CA ASN A 60 4.95 19.72 -9.82
C ASN A 60 5.66 18.67 -10.71
N THR A 61 6.73 18.05 -10.21
CA THR A 61 7.51 17.04 -10.97
C THR A 61 6.94 15.64 -10.80
N MET A 62 6.37 15.33 -9.64
CA MET A 62 5.85 14.02 -9.29
C MET A 62 4.43 14.11 -8.76
N ARG A 63 3.65 13.06 -9.01
CA ARG A 63 2.30 12.88 -8.50
C ARG A 63 2.32 11.81 -7.43
N MET A 64 1.69 12.08 -6.30
CA MET A 64 1.62 11.18 -5.15
C MET A 64 0.16 10.89 -4.81
N MET A 65 -0.12 9.73 -4.22
CA MET A 65 -1.44 9.46 -3.65
C MET A 65 -1.78 10.47 -2.55
N ARG A 66 -3.06 10.86 -2.49
CA ARG A 66 -3.56 11.67 -1.38
C ARG A 66 -3.67 10.85 -0.11
N HIS A 67 -3.34 11.51 1.00
CA HIS A 67 -3.44 10.97 2.34
C HIS A 67 -4.62 11.60 3.09
N ARG A 68 -5.14 10.87 4.05
CA ARG A 68 -6.08 11.33 5.07
C ARG A 68 -5.55 10.95 6.45
N LYS A 69 -6.05 11.64 7.47
CA LYS A 69 -5.74 11.32 8.87
C LYS A 69 -6.09 9.85 9.15
N ASP A 70 -5.15 9.10 9.71
CA ASP A 70 -5.35 7.70 10.06
C ASP A 70 -5.69 7.57 11.55
N THR A 71 -6.31 6.45 11.94
CA THR A 71 -6.64 6.16 13.34
C THR A 71 -5.50 5.48 14.11
N VAL A 72 -4.55 4.90 13.37
CA VAL A 72 -3.45 4.11 13.93
C VAL A 72 -2.13 4.85 13.74
N PHE A 73 -1.87 5.31 12.52
CA PHE A 73 -0.68 6.10 12.18
C PHE A 73 -1.05 7.59 12.03
N ASP A 74 -0.07 8.44 11.71
CA ASP A 74 -0.31 9.88 11.50
C ASP A 74 -1.23 10.13 10.28
N SER A 75 -0.84 9.60 9.12
CA SER A 75 -1.65 9.66 7.91
C SER A 75 -1.54 8.38 7.09
N ALA A 76 -2.56 8.12 6.29
CA ALA A 76 -2.59 6.99 5.37
C ALA A 76 -3.21 7.36 4.03
N CYS A 77 -2.82 6.64 2.99
CA CYS A 77 -3.43 6.71 1.67
C CYS A 77 -4.95 6.63 1.77
N MET A 78 -5.64 7.49 1.03
CA MET A 78 -7.10 7.57 1.05
C MET A 78 -7.81 6.27 0.65
N MET A 79 -7.11 5.36 -0.04
CA MET A 79 -7.61 4.04 -0.44
C MET A 79 -7.52 2.98 0.68
N LEU A 80 -7.04 3.35 1.87
CA LEU A 80 -7.01 2.45 3.01
C LEU A 80 -8.38 2.39 3.69
N ASP A 81 -8.94 1.20 3.84
CA ASP A 81 -10.03 0.92 4.78
C ASP A 81 -9.46 0.95 6.21
N GLN A 82 -9.86 1.96 6.99
CA GLN A 82 -9.33 2.20 8.34
C GLN A 82 -9.82 1.17 9.37
N GLU A 83 -10.97 0.53 9.12
CA GLU A 83 -11.53 -0.49 10.01
C GLU A 83 -10.90 -1.84 9.73
N LYS A 84 -10.94 -2.27 8.45
CA LYS A 84 -10.44 -3.60 8.05
C LYS A 84 -8.92 -3.63 7.90
N ARG A 85 -8.26 -2.46 7.92
CA ARG A 85 -6.83 -2.29 7.64
C ARG A 85 -6.40 -2.95 6.34
N ARG A 86 -7.16 -2.72 5.27
CA ARG A 86 -6.91 -3.29 3.93
C ARG A 86 -7.09 -2.23 2.84
N CYS A 87 -6.31 -2.36 1.77
CA CYS A 87 -6.47 -1.51 0.61
C CYS A 87 -7.78 -1.84 -0.10
N THR A 88 -8.63 -0.83 -0.32
CA THR A 88 -9.92 -0.99 -1.01
C THR A 88 -9.75 -1.26 -2.51
N VAL A 89 -8.63 -0.84 -3.09
CA VAL A 89 -8.30 -0.97 -4.52
C VAL A 89 -7.24 -2.02 -4.78
N TYR A 90 -7.22 -3.13 -4.03
CA TYR A 90 -6.13 -4.11 -4.07
C TYR A 90 -5.78 -4.59 -5.49
N ASP A 91 -6.79 -4.80 -6.34
CA ASP A 91 -6.60 -5.25 -7.73
C ASP A 91 -6.26 -4.11 -8.70
N ALA A 92 -6.58 -2.87 -8.34
CA ALA A 92 -6.29 -1.65 -9.09
C ALA A 92 -5.11 -0.85 -8.52
N ARG A 93 -4.33 -1.44 -7.61
CA ARG A 93 -3.16 -0.81 -6.98
C ARG A 93 -2.20 -0.19 -8.00
N PRO A 94 -1.59 0.97 -7.68
CA PRO A 94 -0.48 1.55 -8.42
C PRO A 94 0.72 0.60 -8.55
N GLY A 95 1.60 0.86 -9.51
CA GLY A 95 2.79 0.05 -9.76
C GLY A 95 3.66 -0.15 -8.51
N ILE A 96 3.94 0.92 -7.76
CA ILE A 96 4.75 0.86 -6.54
C ILE A 96 4.08 -0.03 -5.46
N CYS A 97 2.76 0.09 -5.30
CA CYS A 97 1.99 -0.69 -4.32
C CYS A 97 1.88 -2.18 -4.68
N ARG A 98 2.07 -2.55 -5.94
CA ARG A 98 2.14 -3.96 -6.38
C ARG A 98 3.49 -4.58 -6.13
N LYS A 99 4.56 -3.79 -6.29
CA LYS A 99 5.92 -4.25 -6.07
C LYS A 99 6.21 -4.42 -4.59
N TYR A 100 5.67 -3.55 -3.73
CA TYR A 100 5.90 -3.60 -2.29
C TYR A 100 5.65 -5.01 -1.68
N PRO A 101 6.58 -5.54 -0.85
CA PRO A 101 7.80 -4.93 -0.30
C PRO A 101 9.06 -5.08 -1.20
N ASP A 102 8.88 -5.47 -2.46
CA ASP A 102 9.92 -5.76 -3.47
C ASP A 102 10.94 -6.82 -3.04
N SER A 103 10.58 -7.62 -2.03
CA SER A 103 11.38 -8.73 -1.55
C SER A 103 10.51 -9.83 -0.93
N THR A 104 11.12 -10.94 -0.54
CA THR A 104 10.42 -12.06 0.13
C THR A 104 10.05 -11.74 1.59
N ARG A 105 10.60 -10.66 2.15
CA ARG A 105 10.40 -10.23 3.54
C ARG A 105 9.88 -8.80 3.60
N CYS A 106 9.23 -8.45 4.69
CA CYS A 106 8.80 -7.08 4.96
C CYS A 106 9.36 -6.71 6.32
N GLY A 107 10.30 -5.77 6.37
CA GLY A 107 10.99 -5.41 7.63
C GLY A 107 10.01 -5.00 8.73
N TYR A 108 9.00 -4.22 8.40
CA TYR A 108 7.94 -3.86 9.35
C TYR A 108 7.19 -5.09 9.87
N TYR A 109 6.83 -6.03 8.98
CA TYR A 109 6.10 -7.23 9.40
C TYR A 109 6.95 -8.16 10.27
N ASP A 110 8.24 -8.26 9.99
CA ASP A 110 9.17 -9.06 10.80
C ASP A 110 9.31 -8.45 12.21
N PHE A 111 9.45 -7.13 12.31
CA PHE A 111 9.45 -6.42 13.59
C PHE A 111 8.12 -6.58 14.34
N LEU A 112 6.99 -6.36 13.66
CA LEU A 112 5.66 -6.54 14.23
C LEU A 112 5.44 -7.95 14.77
N ARG A 113 5.91 -8.98 14.06
CA ARG A 113 5.81 -10.37 14.54
C ARG A 113 6.66 -10.61 15.77
N PHE A 114 7.87 -10.04 15.83
CA PHE A 114 8.73 -10.15 17.00
C PHE A 114 8.08 -9.50 18.23
N GLU A 115 7.61 -8.26 18.09
CA GLU A 115 6.95 -7.53 19.18
C GLU A 115 5.72 -8.24 19.72
N ARG A 116 4.83 -8.71 18.82
CA ARG A 116 3.63 -9.48 19.21
C ARG A 116 3.99 -10.76 19.96
N ALA A 117 5.07 -11.43 19.57
CA ALA A 117 5.53 -12.63 20.25
C ALA A 117 6.10 -12.33 21.64
N GLN A 118 6.85 -11.24 21.81
CA GLN A 118 7.41 -10.84 23.11
C GLN A 118 6.33 -10.40 24.09
N GLN A 119 5.32 -9.66 23.62
CA GLN A 119 4.26 -9.12 24.46
C GLN A 119 3.08 -10.09 24.66
N GLY A 120 3.02 -11.15 23.86
CA GLY A 120 1.89 -12.09 23.86
C GLY A 120 0.57 -11.47 23.37
N ASP A 121 0.62 -10.29 22.73
CA ASP A 121 -0.55 -9.58 22.21
C ASP A 121 -0.54 -9.58 20.67
N GLU A 122 -1.44 -10.36 20.08
CA GLU A 122 -1.59 -10.44 18.62
C GLU A 122 -2.16 -9.16 17.97
N LYS A 123 -2.80 -8.28 18.76
CA LYS A 123 -3.41 -7.03 18.30
C LYS A 123 -2.48 -5.84 18.39
N MET A 124 -1.35 -5.98 19.08
CA MET A 124 -0.32 -4.94 19.17
C MET A 124 0.05 -4.42 17.78
N VAL A 125 0.12 -3.10 17.65
CA VAL A 125 0.60 -2.40 16.47
C VAL A 125 1.89 -1.68 16.84
N ALA A 126 2.96 -2.01 16.14
CA ALA A 126 4.22 -1.29 16.24
C ALA A 126 4.08 0.10 15.60
N LEU A 127 4.00 1.12 16.46
CA LEU A 127 4.12 2.53 16.09
C LEU A 127 5.59 2.91 16.29
N THR A 128 6.39 2.72 15.23
CA THR A 128 7.79 3.20 15.19
C THR A 128 7.85 4.67 14.80
#